data_AF-A0AAW2Z8B6-F1
#
_entry.id   AF-A0AAW2Z8B6-F1
#
_cell.length_a   1.000
_cell.length_b   1.000
_cell.length_c   1.000
_cell.angle_alpha   90.00
_cell.angle_beta   90.00
_cell.angle_gamma   90.00
#
_symmetry.space_group_name_H-M   'P 1'
#
loop_
_entity.id
_entity.type
_entity.pdbx_description
1 polymer ?
#
loop_
_entity_poly.entity_id
_entity_poly.type
_entity_poly.pdbx_seq_one_letter_code
_entity_poly.pdbx_strand_id
1 'polypeptide(L)'
;VKQKIIKKRVALHRVEDQLLCRNRLRLRSAHMSVAKPLIDPIQQKIQAEEAKSAINCRLQSQKLNAHEKDYFPESYRTRFVEEYIRIRNHILHKWCLRPTQLLLKHEVYETVASNSRAFVDEIFDYLNRFGHINFGIIPSASPTTSISSVSKEFNNMDIKKKKVVI
;
A
#
# COMPACT_ATOMS: atom_id res chain seq x y z
N VAL A 1 -43.20 -40.37 44.85
CA VAL A 1 -42.65 -40.97 43.60
C VAL A 1 -42.77 -40.05 42.38
N LYS A 2 -43.95 -39.48 42.07
CA LYS A 2 -44.19 -38.62 40.89
C LYS A 2 -43.27 -37.38 40.76
N GLN A 3 -42.98 -36.68 41.86
CA GLN A 3 -42.10 -35.48 41.83
C GLN A 3 -40.63 -35.79 41.49
N LYS A 4 -40.10 -36.97 41.83
CA LYS A 4 -38.74 -37.40 41.46
C LYS A 4 -38.61 -37.68 39.96
N ILE A 5 -39.67 -38.20 39.34
CA ILE A 5 -39.71 -38.50 37.90
C ILE A 5 -39.74 -37.21 37.09
N ILE A 6 -40.54 -36.22 37.50
CA ILE A 6 -40.62 -34.91 36.84
C ILE A 6 -39.29 -34.17 36.93
N LYS A 7 -38.65 -34.14 38.11
CA LYS A 7 -37.32 -33.49 38.28
C LYS A 7 -36.24 -34.15 37.40
N LYS A 8 -36.24 -35.49 37.27
CA LYS A 8 -35.33 -36.20 36.35
C LYS A 8 -35.57 -35.82 34.88
N ARG A 9 -36.84 -35.69 34.46
CA ARG A 9 -37.19 -35.35 33.07
C ARG A 9 -36.79 -33.91 32.71
N VAL A 10 -36.99 -32.96 33.63
CA VAL A 10 -36.56 -31.56 33.46
C VAL A 10 -35.03 -31.45 33.42
N ALA A 11 -34.32 -32.24 34.24
CA ALA A 11 -32.85 -32.27 34.21
C ALA A 11 -32.31 -32.84 32.88
N LEU A 12 -32.95 -33.88 32.34
CA LEU A 12 -32.56 -34.49 31.06
C LEU A 12 -32.71 -33.50 29.90
N HIS A 13 -33.86 -32.81 29.82
CA HIS A 13 -34.12 -31.81 28.78
C HIS A 13 -33.13 -30.66 28.83
N ARG A 14 -32.76 -30.21 30.04
CA ARG A 14 -31.75 -29.15 30.24
C ARG A 14 -30.35 -29.57 29.79
N VAL A 15 -30.00 -30.85 29.91
CA VAL A 15 -28.73 -31.40 29.43
C VAL A 15 -28.74 -31.52 27.91
N GLU A 16 -29.84 -31.96 27.30
CA GLU A 16 -30.01 -32.03 25.84
C GLU A 16 -29.91 -30.63 25.21
N ASP A 17 -30.54 -29.62 25.81
CA ASP A 17 -30.46 -28.22 25.36
C ASP A 17 -29.02 -27.66 25.46
N GLN A 18 -28.28 -28.01 26.50
CA GLN A 18 -26.86 -27.63 26.65
C GLN A 18 -25.97 -28.31 25.61
N LEU A 19 -26.20 -29.58 25.31
CA LEU A 19 -25.45 -30.33 24.29
C LEU A 19 -25.73 -29.79 22.88
N LEU A 20 -26.99 -29.48 22.57
CA LEU A 20 -27.40 -28.84 21.31
C LEU A 20 -26.72 -27.47 21.13
N CYS A 21 -26.68 -26.65 22.18
CA CYS A 21 -26.05 -25.33 22.12
C CYS A 21 -24.52 -25.44 21.94
N ARG A 22 -23.87 -26.36 22.66
CA ARG A 22 -22.43 -26.63 22.56
C ARG A 22 -22.04 -27.18 21.18
N ASN A 23 -22.86 -28.05 20.60
CA ASN A 23 -22.63 -28.58 19.24
C ASN A 23 -22.86 -27.51 18.16
N ARG A 24 -23.85 -26.63 18.32
CA ARG A 24 -24.05 -25.46 17.43
C ARG A 24 -22.87 -24.49 17.46
N LEU A 25 -22.30 -24.23 18.64
CA LEU A 25 -21.12 -23.37 18.79
C LEU A 25 -19.87 -23.99 18.16
N ARG A 26 -19.68 -25.31 18.27
CA ARG A 26 -18.59 -26.03 17.59
C ARG A 26 -18.72 -26.02 16.07
N LEU A 27 -19.93 -26.23 15.54
CA LEU A 27 -20.18 -26.15 14.09
C LEU A 27 -19.95 -24.74 13.55
N ARG A 28 -20.35 -23.69 14.29
CA ARG A 28 -20.01 -22.30 13.94
C ARG A 28 -18.51 -22.03 14.02
N SER A 29 -17.81 -22.54 15.03
CA SER A 29 -16.35 -22.40 15.16
C SER A 29 -15.59 -23.14 14.06
N ALA A 30 -16.09 -24.29 13.59
CA ALA A 30 -15.50 -25.04 12.48
C ALA A 30 -15.75 -24.38 11.12
N HIS A 31 -16.93 -23.76 10.92
CA HIS A 31 -17.23 -22.97 9.72
C HIS A 31 -16.57 -21.59 9.69
N MET A 32 -15.99 -21.13 10.80
CA MET A 32 -15.14 -19.93 10.87
C MET A 32 -13.65 -20.25 10.74
N SER A 33 -13.27 -21.51 10.43
CA SER A 33 -11.97 -21.80 9.84
C SER A 33 -11.93 -21.15 8.47
N VAL A 34 -11.51 -19.88 8.49
CA VAL A 34 -11.17 -18.99 7.38
C VAL A 34 -10.90 -19.79 6.12
N ALA A 35 -11.89 -19.83 5.22
CA ALA A 35 -11.64 -20.20 3.85
C ALA A 35 -10.60 -19.21 3.34
N LYS A 36 -9.34 -19.66 3.26
CA LYS A 36 -8.26 -18.92 2.61
C LYS A 36 -8.82 -18.59 1.22
N PRO A 37 -8.94 -17.31 0.83
CA PRO A 37 -9.42 -16.99 -0.50
C PRO A 37 -8.56 -17.79 -1.49
N LEU A 38 -9.19 -18.44 -2.45
CA LEU A 38 -8.51 -19.04 -3.60
C LEU A 38 -7.87 -17.90 -4.39
N ILE A 39 -6.73 -17.41 -3.91
CA ILE A 39 -5.89 -16.46 -4.63
C ILE A 39 -5.34 -17.23 -5.82
N ASP A 40 -5.50 -16.68 -7.02
CA ASP A 40 -5.00 -17.27 -8.27
C ASP A 40 -3.51 -17.66 -8.07
N PRO A 41 -3.08 -18.88 -8.43
CA PRO A 41 -1.68 -19.28 -8.33
C PRO A 41 -0.71 -18.28 -8.98
N ILE A 42 -1.15 -17.52 -10.00
CA ILE A 42 -0.38 -16.44 -10.62
C ILE A 42 -0.17 -15.28 -9.64
N GLN A 43 -1.23 -14.84 -8.96
CA GLN A 43 -1.14 -13.75 -7.97
C GLN A 43 -0.26 -14.13 -6.78
N GLN A 44 -0.30 -15.40 -6.34
CA GLN A 44 0.57 -15.88 -5.26
C GLN A 44 2.05 -15.84 -5.67
N LYS A 45 2.37 -16.21 -6.92
CA LYS A 45 3.73 -16.11 -7.45
C LYS A 45 4.21 -14.67 -7.50
N ILE A 46 3.38 -13.75 -7.99
CA ILE A 46 3.71 -12.32 -8.04
C ILE A 46 4.00 -11.79 -6.62
N GLN A 47 3.12 -12.05 -5.66
CA GLN A 47 3.32 -11.62 -4.28
C GLN A 47 4.58 -12.21 -3.64
N ALA A 48 4.94 -13.45 -3.99
CA ALA A 48 6.18 -14.07 -3.52
C ALA A 48 7.42 -13.38 -4.11
N GLU A 49 7.41 -13.03 -5.40
CA GLU A 49 8.49 -12.25 -6.03
C GLU A 49 8.58 -10.82 -5.44
N GLU A 50 7.45 -10.17 -5.19
CA GLU A 50 7.40 -8.87 -4.53
C GLU A 50 7.99 -8.93 -3.11
N ALA A 51 7.69 -9.99 -2.36
CA ALA A 51 8.27 -10.22 -1.05
C ALA A 51 9.79 -10.45 -1.12
N LYS A 52 10.30 -11.13 -2.16
CA LYS A 52 11.75 -11.27 -2.39
C LYS A 52 12.41 -9.93 -2.69
N SER A 53 11.79 -9.08 -3.51
CA SER A 53 12.28 -7.74 -3.81
C SER A 53 12.43 -6.88 -2.55
N ALA A 54 11.47 -6.95 -1.62
CA ALA A 54 11.59 -6.28 -0.32
C ALA A 54 12.82 -6.73 0.48
N ILE A 55 13.07 -8.04 0.54
CA ILE A 55 14.25 -8.60 1.23
C ILE A 55 15.54 -8.13 0.56
N ASN A 56 15.60 -8.13 -0.78
CA ASN A 56 16.77 -7.66 -1.53
C ASN A 56 17.08 -6.18 -1.25
N CYS A 57 16.04 -5.38 -1.01
CA CYS A 57 16.14 -3.97 -0.61
C CYS A 57 16.38 -3.77 0.90
N ARG A 58 16.72 -4.84 1.65
CA ARG A 58 16.97 -4.84 3.10
C ARG A 58 15.76 -4.43 3.95
N LEU A 59 14.55 -4.69 3.46
CA LEU A 59 13.29 -4.42 4.16
C LEU A 59 12.59 -5.72 4.56
N GLN A 60 11.82 -5.70 5.65
CA GLN A 60 11.04 -6.86 6.07
C GLN A 60 9.81 -7.02 5.18
N SER A 61 9.64 -8.15 4.50
CA SER A 61 8.57 -8.34 3.51
C SER A 61 7.16 -8.41 4.09
N GLN A 62 7.01 -8.74 5.38
CA GLN A 62 5.71 -8.97 6.04
C GLN A 62 5.47 -8.03 7.24
N LYS A 63 6.39 -7.12 7.51
CA LYS A 63 6.34 -6.26 8.70
C LYS A 63 6.94 -4.88 8.39
N LEU A 64 6.57 -3.92 9.22
CA LEU A 64 7.16 -2.59 9.24
C LEU A 64 8.49 -2.60 10.00
N ASN A 65 9.51 -2.01 9.39
CA ASN A 65 10.78 -1.68 10.01
C ASN A 65 10.66 -0.47 10.95
N ALA A 66 11.64 -0.29 11.84
CA ALA A 66 11.66 0.82 12.79
C ALA A 66 11.53 2.20 12.09
N HIS A 67 12.33 2.44 11.05
CA HIS A 67 12.25 3.68 10.27
C HIS A 67 10.89 3.93 9.61
N GLU A 68 10.23 2.86 9.13
CA GLU A 68 8.89 2.99 8.55
C GLU A 68 7.88 3.36 9.65
N LYS A 69 8.04 2.83 10.86
CA LYS A 69 7.16 3.16 11.99
C LYS A 69 7.31 4.59 12.48
N ASP A 70 8.52 5.14 12.39
CA ASP A 70 8.81 6.52 12.79
C ASP A 70 8.37 7.52 11.72
N TYR A 71 8.43 7.15 10.44
CA TYR A 71 8.03 8.00 9.33
C TYR A 71 6.51 8.05 9.12
N PHE A 72 5.83 6.89 9.17
CA PHE A 72 4.40 6.81 8.89
C PHE A 72 3.54 6.94 10.17
N PRO A 73 2.39 7.62 10.09
CA PRO A 73 1.51 7.79 11.23
C PRO A 73 0.93 6.44 11.71
N GLU A 74 0.50 6.38 12.98
CA GLU A 74 -0.02 5.17 13.63
C GLU A 74 -1.14 4.48 12.84
N SER A 75 -1.94 5.23 12.08
CA SER A 75 -3.01 4.71 11.22
C SER A 75 -2.50 3.70 10.18
N TYR A 76 -1.29 3.91 9.64
CA TYR A 76 -0.64 3.00 8.71
C TYR A 76 -0.16 1.73 9.41
N ARG A 77 0.18 1.82 10.70
CA ARG A 77 0.71 0.70 11.49
C ARG A 77 -0.37 -0.24 12.01
N THR A 78 -1.61 0.24 12.07
CA THR A 78 -2.74 -0.46 12.69
C THR A 78 -3.79 -0.89 11.67
N ARG A 79 -4.34 0.07 10.91
CA ARG A 79 -5.48 -0.20 10.02
C ARG A 79 -5.04 -0.55 8.60
N PHE A 80 -3.96 0.04 8.12
CA PHE A 80 -3.55 -0.05 6.71
C PHE A 80 -2.21 -0.76 6.51
N VAL A 81 -1.74 -1.52 7.50
CA VAL A 81 -0.40 -2.13 7.49
C VAL A 81 -0.23 -3.13 6.36
N GLU A 82 -1.22 -3.97 6.11
CA GLU A 82 -1.17 -4.98 5.04
C GLU A 82 -1.13 -4.32 3.66
N GLU A 83 -1.94 -3.28 3.48
CA GLU A 83 -2.04 -2.53 2.23
C GLU A 83 -0.75 -1.74 1.96
N TYR A 84 -0.19 -1.10 3.00
CA TYR A 84 1.13 -0.47 2.94
C TYR A 84 2.21 -1.46 2.51
N ILE A 85 2.30 -2.61 3.19
CA ILE A 85 3.32 -3.64 2.92
C ILE A 85 3.20 -4.12 1.47
N ARG A 86 1.98 -4.39 1.01
CA ARG A 86 1.69 -4.83 -0.35
C ARG A 86 2.18 -3.82 -1.39
N ILE A 87 1.78 -2.54 -1.24
CA ILE A 87 2.17 -1.48 -2.17
C ILE A 87 3.68 -1.23 -2.14
N ARG A 88 4.29 -1.21 -0.95
CA ARG A 88 5.75 -1.05 -0.79
C ARG A 88 6.50 -2.16 -1.51
N ASN A 89 6.14 -3.42 -1.27
CA ASN A 89 6.79 -4.57 -1.91
C ASN A 89 6.61 -4.52 -3.44
N HIS A 90 5.43 -4.12 -3.90
CA HIS A 90 5.14 -3.94 -5.32
C HIS A 90 6.03 -2.86 -5.97
N ILE A 91 6.18 -1.69 -5.34
CA ILE A 91 7.05 -0.61 -5.84
C ILE A 91 8.49 -1.09 -5.94
N LEU A 92 9.00 -1.73 -4.88
CA LEU A 92 10.35 -2.30 -4.85
C LEU A 92 10.54 -3.34 -5.95
N HIS A 93 9.54 -4.18 -6.19
CA HIS A 93 9.57 -5.15 -7.27
C HIS A 93 9.70 -4.48 -8.63
N LYS A 94 8.86 -3.47 -8.93
CA LYS A 94 8.96 -2.72 -10.20
C LYS A 94 10.32 -2.08 -10.39
N TRP A 95 10.92 -1.53 -9.33
CA TRP A 95 12.27 -1.01 -9.35
C TRP A 95 13.31 -2.10 -9.64
N CYS A 96 13.26 -3.22 -8.94
CA CYS A 96 14.18 -4.34 -9.12
C CYS A 96 14.14 -4.95 -10.52
N LEU A 97 13.03 -4.84 -11.26
CA LEU A 97 12.94 -5.30 -12.64
C LEU A 97 13.77 -4.44 -13.60
N ARG A 98 13.92 -3.13 -13.33
CA ARG A 98 14.63 -2.17 -14.20
C ARG A 98 15.43 -1.14 -13.37
N PRO A 99 16.46 -1.55 -12.62
CA PRO A 99 17.18 -0.66 -11.69
C PRO A 99 18.06 0.41 -12.38
N THR A 100 18.21 0.33 -13.71
CA THR A 100 18.95 1.31 -14.52
C THR A 100 18.05 2.40 -15.11
N GLN A 101 16.73 2.31 -14.93
CA GLN A 101 15.76 3.28 -15.44
C GLN A 101 15.02 3.94 -14.29
N LEU A 102 14.78 5.25 -14.41
CA LEU A 102 14.01 5.99 -13.41
C LEU A 102 12.61 5.40 -13.33
N LEU A 103 12.25 4.82 -12.18
CA LEU A 103 10.88 4.39 -11.92
C LEU A 103 10.06 5.64 -11.64
N LEU A 104 8.95 5.80 -12.35
CA LEU A 104 8.05 6.94 -12.21
C LEU A 104 6.77 6.52 -11.44
N LYS A 105 6.21 7.45 -10.65
CA LYS A 105 4.99 7.20 -9.88
C LYS A 105 3.82 6.69 -10.75
N HIS A 106 3.67 7.24 -11.96
CA HIS A 106 2.56 6.87 -12.85
C HIS A 106 2.60 5.39 -13.24
N GLU A 107 3.79 4.82 -13.42
CA GLU A 107 3.94 3.40 -13.74
C GLU A 107 3.39 2.54 -12.60
N VAL A 108 3.49 2.99 -11.34
CA VAL A 108 2.93 2.27 -10.19
C VAL A 108 1.41 2.39 -10.14
N TYR A 109 0.83 3.56 -10.44
CA TYR A 109 -0.62 3.76 -10.45
C TYR A 109 -1.38 2.89 -11.47
N GLU A 110 -0.73 2.52 -12.56
CA GLU A 110 -1.30 1.64 -13.59
C GLU A 110 -1.53 0.22 -13.07
N THR A 111 -0.76 -0.21 -12.08
CA THR A 111 -0.78 -1.60 -11.56
C THR A 111 -1.36 -1.74 -10.15
N VAL A 112 -1.73 -0.62 -9.52
CA VAL A 112 -2.34 -0.57 -8.19
C VAL A 112 -3.82 -0.17 -8.30
N ALA A 113 -4.66 -0.78 -7.47
CA ALA A 113 -6.10 -0.49 -7.43
C ALA A 113 -6.38 1.00 -7.12
N SER A 114 -7.42 1.56 -7.70
CA SER A 114 -7.71 3.00 -7.62
C SER A 114 -7.89 3.51 -6.18
N ASN A 115 -8.51 2.72 -5.30
CA ASN A 115 -8.70 3.02 -3.88
C ASN A 115 -7.39 3.03 -3.07
N SER A 116 -6.33 2.45 -3.63
CA SER A 116 -5.02 2.33 -2.99
C SER A 116 -4.04 3.40 -3.46
N ARG A 117 -4.40 4.22 -4.47
CA ARG A 117 -3.51 5.24 -5.06
C ARG A 117 -3.08 6.31 -4.06
N ALA A 118 -3.93 6.66 -3.09
CA ALA A 118 -3.57 7.62 -2.04
C ALA A 118 -2.33 7.18 -1.24
N PHE A 119 -2.15 5.87 -1.04
CA PHE A 119 -0.98 5.30 -0.35
C PHE A 119 0.27 5.29 -1.23
N VAL A 120 0.11 5.20 -2.55
CA VAL A 120 1.25 5.11 -3.48
C VAL A 120 2.13 6.34 -3.38
N ASP A 121 1.56 7.54 -3.26
CA ASP A 121 2.35 8.78 -3.17
C ASP A 121 3.30 8.77 -1.98
N GLU A 122 2.77 8.59 -0.78
CA GLU A 122 3.55 8.66 0.46
C GLU A 122 4.59 7.53 0.53
N ILE A 123 4.22 6.33 0.10
CA ILE A 123 5.14 5.17 0.10
C ILE A 123 6.25 5.38 -0.93
N PHE A 124 5.90 5.84 -2.13
CA PHE A 124 6.88 6.08 -3.18
C PHE A 124 7.87 7.17 -2.77
N ASP A 125 7.38 8.28 -2.20
CA ASP A 125 8.22 9.39 -1.76
C ASP A 125 9.15 8.97 -0.62
N TYR A 126 8.65 8.17 0.33
CA TYR A 126 9.49 7.54 1.36
C TYR A 126 10.61 6.70 0.72
N LEU A 127 10.26 5.75 -0.15
CA LEU A 127 11.25 4.84 -0.75
C LEU A 127 12.30 5.60 -1.57
N ASN A 128 11.88 6.63 -2.30
CA ASN A 128 12.76 7.47 -3.10
C ASN A 128 13.70 8.31 -2.20
N ARG A 129 13.14 8.95 -1.15
CA ARG A 129 13.90 9.81 -0.23
C ARG A 129 14.95 9.04 0.58
N PHE A 130 14.64 7.82 0.99
CA PHE A 130 15.55 6.97 1.76
C PHE A 130 16.45 6.07 0.89
N GLY A 131 16.44 6.26 -0.44
CA GLY A 131 17.36 5.60 -1.36
C GLY A 131 17.07 4.12 -1.58
N HIS A 132 15.84 3.67 -1.36
CA HIS A 132 15.41 2.30 -1.65
C HIS A 132 15.12 2.08 -3.14
N ILE A 133 14.75 3.14 -3.86
CA ILE A 133 14.51 3.16 -5.31
C ILE A 133 15.19 4.37 -5.94
N ASN A 134 15.38 4.36 -7.26
CA ASN A 134 15.91 5.47 -8.06
C ASN A 134 17.28 6.00 -7.62
N PHE A 135 18.00 5.29 -6.76
CA PHE A 135 19.33 5.68 -6.32
C PHE A 135 20.31 5.56 -7.48
N GLY A 136 21.24 6.53 -7.60
CA GLY A 136 22.26 6.53 -8.65
C GLY A 136 21.76 6.87 -10.06
N ILE A 137 20.46 7.10 -10.26
CA ILE A 137 19.93 7.56 -11.54
C ILE A 137 19.94 9.08 -11.57
N ILE A 138 20.64 9.64 -12.56
CA ILE A 138 20.61 11.07 -12.87
C ILE A 138 19.60 11.23 -14.01
N PRO A 139 18.46 11.91 -13.78
CA PRO A 139 17.53 12.20 -14.86
C PRO A 139 18.28 12.96 -15.96
N SER A 140 18.26 12.43 -17.18
CA SER A 140 18.77 13.17 -18.33
C SER A 140 17.97 14.47 -18.40
N ALA A 141 18.65 15.61 -18.21
CA ALA A 141 18.04 16.89 -18.47
C ALA A 141 17.51 16.82 -19.92
N SER A 142 16.20 16.94 -20.08
CA SER A 142 15.63 17.15 -21.42
C SER A 142 16.41 18.31 -22.07
N PRO A 143 16.76 18.21 -23.36
CA PRO A 143 17.50 19.28 -24.02
C PRO A 143 16.73 20.57 -23.80
N THR A 144 17.34 21.46 -23.02
CA THR A 144 16.85 22.78 -22.68
C THR A 144 16.40 23.44 -23.96
N THR A 145 15.11 23.80 -24.03
CA THR A 145 14.60 24.74 -25.02
C THR A 145 15.60 25.88 -25.11
N SER A 146 16.21 26.02 -26.29
CA SER A 146 17.34 26.91 -26.50
C SER A 146 16.99 28.31 -26.02
N ILE A 147 17.88 28.92 -25.22
CA ILE A 147 17.74 30.26 -24.63
C ILE A 147 17.56 31.35 -25.72
N SER A 148 17.76 31.01 -27.00
CA SER A 148 17.54 31.88 -28.16
C SER A 148 16.10 32.39 -28.35
N SER A 149 15.10 31.84 -27.66
CA SER A 149 13.71 32.27 -27.79
C SER A 149 13.30 33.44 -26.89
N VAL A 150 14.11 33.82 -25.88
CA VAL A 150 13.72 34.83 -24.87
C VAL A 150 14.01 36.29 -25.32
N SER A 151 14.70 36.50 -26.43
CA SER A 151 15.15 37.84 -26.84
C SER A 151 14.15 38.66 -27.68
N LYS A 152 12.93 38.17 -27.97
CA LYS A 152 11.97 38.89 -28.84
C LYS A 152 10.80 39.60 -28.14
N GLU A 153 10.60 39.41 -26.83
CA GLU A 153 9.42 39.99 -26.16
C GLU A 153 9.67 41.30 -25.40
N PHE A 154 10.92 41.75 -25.21
CA PHE A 154 11.21 42.96 -24.43
C PHE A 154 11.31 44.28 -25.22
N ASN A 155 11.18 44.28 -26.55
CA ASN A 155 11.35 45.51 -27.36
C ASN A 155 10.05 46.28 -27.66
N ASN A 156 8.91 45.92 -27.04
CA ASN A 156 7.63 46.56 -27.32
C ASN A 156 7.02 47.31 -26.14
N MET A 157 7.85 47.92 -25.28
CA MET A 157 7.41 48.93 -24.32
C MET A 157 7.91 50.34 -24.71
N ASP A 158 7.14 50.95 -25.61
CA ASP A 158 6.57 52.28 -25.46
C ASP A 158 7.51 53.37 -24.88
N ILE A 159 8.36 53.95 -25.74
CA ILE A 159 9.02 55.24 -25.50
C ILE A 159 7.96 56.34 -25.61
N LYS A 160 7.17 56.54 -24.54
CA LYS A 160 6.33 57.74 -24.41
C LYS A 160 7.21 58.93 -24.03
N LYS A 161 7.49 59.74 -25.06
CA LYS A 161 8.10 61.07 -25.03
C LYS A 161 7.59 61.90 -23.85
N LYS A 162 8.45 62.18 -22.86
CA LYS A 162 8.25 63.29 -21.93
C LYS A 162 8.74 64.57 -22.60
N LYS A 163 7.80 65.43 -22.98
CA LYS A 163 8.04 66.79 -23.45
C LYS A 163 8.48 67.63 -22.24
N VAL A 164 9.65 68.25 -22.38
CA VAL A 164 10.25 69.19 -21.43
C VAL A 164 9.40 70.47 -21.35
N VAL A 165 9.20 70.99 -20.14
CA VAL A 165 8.82 72.39 -19.89
C VAL A 165 9.96 72.98 -19.06
N ILE A 166 10.66 73.96 -19.62
CA ILE A 166 11.56 74.90 -18.93
C ILE A 166 10.74 76.16 -18.70
#